data_AF-A0A2W5S388-F1
#
_entry.id   AF-A0A2W5S388-F1
#
_cell.length_a   1.000
_cell.length_b   1.000
_cell.length_c   1.000
_cell.angle_alpha   90.00
_cell.angle_beta   90.00
_cell.angle_gamma   90.00
#
_symmetry.space_group_name_H-M   'P 1'
#
loop_
_entity.id
_entity.type
_entity.pdbx_description
1 polymer ?
#
loop_
_entity_poly.entity_id
_entity_poly.type
_entity_poly.pdbx_seq_one_letter_code
_entity_poly.pdbx_strand_id
1 'polypeptide(L)' 'MLAPRSDAGRATAENGVVLLDGPDGVAVTMTADAAARTADSLLEAARQAREQVAARGPGAGDAGEGLE' A
#
# COMPACT_ATOMS: atom_id res chain seq x y z
N MET A 1 17.33 -4.97 3.74
CA MET A 1 15.89 -4.71 3.99
C MET A 1 15.39 -3.78 2.91
N LEU A 2 14.34 -4.13 2.17
CA LEU A 2 13.67 -3.17 1.27
C LEU A 2 12.74 -2.28 2.11
N ALA A 3 12.90 -0.97 2.00
CA ALA A 3 11.97 -0.01 2.59
C ALA A 3 10.66 0.03 1.79
N PRO A 4 9.51 0.37 2.41
CA PRO A 4 8.28 0.61 1.67
C PRO A 4 8.46 1.70 0.60
N ARG A 5 7.86 1.50 -0.57
CA ARG A 5 7.88 2.46 -1.67
C ARG A 5 6.91 3.60 -1.41
N SER A 6 7.29 4.81 -1.82
CA SER A 6 6.48 6.04 -1.68
C SER A 6 5.87 6.51 -2.99
N ASP A 7 6.34 5.99 -4.11
CA ASP A 7 5.84 6.21 -5.45
C ASP A 7 4.62 5.31 -5.74
N ALA A 8 3.60 5.89 -6.38
CA ALA A 8 2.36 5.19 -6.71
C ALA A 8 2.50 4.38 -8.00
N GLY A 9 1.76 3.27 -8.08
CA GLY A 9 1.51 2.58 -9.35
C GLY A 9 0.58 3.39 -10.27
N ARG A 10 0.56 3.05 -11.56
CA ARG A 10 -0.25 3.72 -12.59
C ARG A 10 -1.25 2.75 -13.18
N ALA A 11 -2.52 3.12 -13.20
CA ALA A 11 -3.58 2.34 -13.86
C ALA A 11 -3.95 2.94 -15.23
N THR A 12 -4.03 2.11 -16.27
CA THR A 12 -4.46 2.49 -17.63
C THR A 12 -5.51 1.55 -18.18
N ALA A 13 -6.51 2.10 -18.88
CA ALA A 13 -7.52 1.31 -19.58
C ALA A 13 -7.08 1.05 -21.03
N GLU A 14 -7.07 -0.23 -21.42
CA GLU A 14 -6.72 -0.67 -22.77
C GLU A 14 -7.63 -1.84 -23.18
N ASN A 15 -8.30 -1.74 -24.32
CA ASN A 15 -9.15 -2.82 -24.88
C ASN A 15 -10.18 -3.44 -23.90
N GLY A 16 -10.77 -2.62 -23.01
CA GLY A 16 -11.79 -3.07 -22.06
C GLY A 16 -11.24 -3.76 -20.80
N VAL A 17 -9.92 -3.81 -20.64
CA VAL A 17 -9.25 -4.22 -19.40
C VAL A 17 -8.47 -3.05 -18.81
N VAL A 18 -8.09 -3.18 -17.55
CA VAL A 18 -7.24 -2.23 -16.84
C VAL A 18 -5.88 -2.90 -16.62
N LEU A 19 -4.81 -2.21 -16.99
CA LEU A 19 -3.44 -2.54 -16.62
C LEU A 19 -3.05 -1.69 -15.42
N LEU A 20 -2.52 -2.32 -14.38
CA LEU A 20 -1.93 -1.65 -13.22
C LEU A 20 -0.42 -1.91 -13.23
N ASP A 21 0.35 -0.88 -13.53
CA ASP A 21 1.82 -0.92 -13.51
C ASP A 21 2.35 -0.45 -12.17
N GLY A 22 3.14 -1.30 -11.51
CA GLY A 22 3.99 -0.93 -10.39
C GLY A 22 5.26 -0.21 -10.89
N PRO A 23 5.90 0.61 -10.04
CA PRO A 23 7.09 1.37 -10.43
C PRO A 23 8.32 0.52 -10.79
N ASP A 24 8.30 -0.79 -10.46
CA ASP A 24 9.33 -1.76 -10.85
C ASP A 24 8.89 -2.67 -12.02
N GLY A 25 7.82 -2.30 -12.74
CA GLY A 25 7.34 -3.05 -13.91
C GLY A 25 6.45 -4.25 -13.58
N VAL A 26 5.93 -4.34 -12.35
CA VAL A 26 4.90 -5.33 -12.00
C VAL A 26 3.59 -4.90 -12.65
N ALA A 27 3.20 -5.55 -13.75
CA ALA A 27 1.94 -5.27 -14.45
C ALA A 27 0.88 -6.32 -14.09
N VAL A 28 -0.28 -5.88 -13.60
CA VAL A 28 -1.46 -6.72 -13.40
C VAL A 28 -2.54 -6.31 -14.38
N THR A 29 -3.06 -7.26 -15.15
CA THR A 29 -4.26 -7.05 -15.97
C THR A 29 -5.50 -7.47 -15.21
N MET A 30 -6.52 -6.62 -15.20
CA MET A 30 -7.75 -6.83 -14.46
C MET A 30 -8.96 -6.36 -15.27
N THR A 31 -10.12 -6.95 -15.01
CA THR A 31 -11.37 -6.41 -15.55
C THR A 31 -11.70 -5.07 -14.90
N ALA A 32 -12.55 -4.26 -15.52
CA ALA A 32 -12.97 -2.97 -14.96
C ALA A 32 -13.55 -3.12 -13.53
N ASP A 33 -14.42 -4.11 -13.31
CA ASP A 33 -15.03 -4.34 -11.99
C ASP A 33 -14.02 -4.80 -10.95
N ALA A 34 -13.04 -5.62 -11.35
CA ALA A 34 -11.96 -6.04 -10.45
C ALA A 34 -11.10 -4.83 -10.06
N ALA A 35 -10.77 -3.96 -11.01
CA ALA A 35 -10.01 -2.74 -10.77
C ALA A 35 -10.69 -1.81 -9.77
N ALA A 36 -12.01 -1.60 -9.91
CA ALA A 36 -12.77 -0.78 -8.99
C ALA A 36 -12.71 -1.32 -7.55
N ARG A 37 -12.98 -2.62 -7.36
CA ARG A 37 -12.92 -3.24 -6.03
C ARG A 37 -11.51 -3.22 -5.43
N THR A 38 -10.48 -3.38 -6.26
CA THR A 38 -9.09 -3.25 -5.83
C THR A 38 -8.78 -1.83 -5.37
N ALA A 39 -9.24 -0.81 -6.10
CA ALA A 39 -9.05 0.60 -5.70
C ALA A 39 -9.69 0.89 -4.34
N ASP A 40 -10.93 0.43 -4.12
CA ASP A 40 -11.62 0.58 -2.83
C ASP A 40 -10.85 -0.10 -1.69
N SER A 41 -10.40 -1.34 -1.93
CA SER A 41 -9.64 -2.11 -0.94
C SER A 41 -8.29 -1.45 -0.61
N LEU A 42 -7.61 -0.88 -1.61
CA LEU A 42 -6.35 -0.15 -1.43
C LEU A 42 -6.56 1.13 -0.62
N LEU A 43 -7.65 1.87 -0.84
CA LEU A 43 -7.95 3.08 -0.10
C LEU A 43 -8.21 2.78 1.38
N GLU A 44 -9.01 1.75 1.68
CA GLU A 44 -9.25 1.32 3.06
C GLU A 44 -7.97 0.84 3.74
N ALA A 45 -7.15 0.04 3.05
CA ALA A 45 -5.87 -0.41 3.59
C ALA A 45 -4.92 0.77 3.87
N ALA A 46 -4.88 1.77 2.99
CA ALA A 46 -4.08 2.97 3.20
C ALA A 46 -4.54 3.77 4.43
N ARG A 47 -5.85 3.88 4.67
CA ARG A 47 -6.40 4.50 5.88
C ARG A 47 -5.97 3.75 7.14
N GLN A 48 -6.16 2.43 7.15
CA GLN A 48 -5.77 1.57 8.27
C GLN A 48 -4.26 1.67 8.57
N ALA A 49 -3.42 1.68 7.54
CA ALA A 49 -1.97 1.81 7.72
C ALA A 49 -1.59 3.14 8.39
N ARG A 50 -2.23 4.25 8.01
CA ARG A 50 -2.01 5.57 8.65
C ARG A 50 -2.44 5.56 10.11
N GLU A 51 -3.58 4.94 10.41
CA GLU A 51 -4.07 4.78 11.79
C GLU A 51 -3.10 3.94 12.63
N GLN A 52 -2.55 2.86 12.08
CA GLN A 52 -1.55 2.03 12.76
C GLN A 52 -0.26 2.79 13.06
N VAL A 53 0.22 3.62 12.11
CA VAL A 53 1.39 4.48 12.33
C VAL A 53 1.11 5.52 13.42
N ALA A 54 -0.05 6.16 13.40
CA ALA A 54 -0.44 7.13 14.43
C ALA A 54 -0.57 6.47 15.82
N ALA A 55 -1.16 5.27 15.89
CA ALA A 55 -1.34 4.52 17.13
C ALA A 55 -0.02 4.03 17.74
N ARG A 56 1.01 3.79 16.91
CA ARG A 56 2.35 3.40 17.40
C ARG A 56 3.06 4.50 18.18
N GLY A 57 2.75 5.78 17.93
CA GLY A 57 3.31 6.94 18.63
C GLY A 57 4.86 7.02 18.63
N PRO A 58 5.46 8.12 19.15
CA PRO A 58 6.92 8.27 19.23
C PRO A 58 7.62 7.41 20.31
N GLY A 59 6.99 6.35 20.84
CA GLY A 59 7.43 5.74 22.11
C GLY A 59 7.40 4.22 22.21
N ALA A 60 7.09 3.47 21.14
CA ALA A 60 6.97 2.01 21.20
C ALA A 60 8.27 1.25 20.84
N GLY A 61 9.45 1.83 21.11
CA GLY A 61 10.73 1.28 20.67
C GLY A 61 11.89 1.29 21.67
N ASP A 62 11.73 1.76 22.91
CA ASP A 62 12.89 1.91 23.84
C ASP A 62 12.51 1.68 25.32
N ALA A 63 11.83 0.57 25.62
CA ALA A 63 11.61 0.11 26.98
C ALA A 63 12.04 -1.35 27.11
N GLY A 64 13.34 -1.57 26.97
CA GLY A 64 13.94 -2.89 27.10
C GLY A 64 15.45 -2.81 27.12
N GLU A 65 16.03 -2.20 28.15
CA GLU A 65 17.28 -2.66 28.80
C GLU A 65 17.69 -1.65 29.89
N GLY A 66 17.77 -2.14 31.13
CA GLY A 66 18.09 -1.36 32.32
C GLY A 66 17.77 -2.13 33.59
N LEU A 67 18.29 -3.35 33.71
CA LEU A 67 18.42 -4.06 34.97
C LEU A 67 19.73 -3.61 35.61
N GLU A 68 19.68 -2.69 36.58
CA GLU A 68 20.68 -2.54 37.65
C GLU A 68 20.02 -2.04 38.94
#